data_AF-A0A443KJU5-F1
#
_entry.id   AF-A0A443KJU5-F1
#
_cell.length_a   1.000
_cell.length_b   1.000
_cell.length_c   1.000
_cell.angle_alpha   90.00
_cell.angle_beta   90.00
_cell.angle_gamma   90.00
#
_symmetry.space_group_name_H-M   'P 1'
#
loop_
_entity.id
_entity.type
_entity.pdbx_description
1 polymer ?
#
loop_
_entity_poly.entity_id
_entity_poly.type
_entity_poly.pdbx_seq_one_letter_code
_entity_poly.pdbx_strand_id
1 'polypeptide(L)'
;MSTTLDAARVYARIAVLRRKLLLQQAAQRIVAGIVALVALLIAMGFGTRALYLALVPELGELGATAVIGGFWLVIAVALGIYAASAPRSQELAELEQMERQARVRTENAIGAMRAAGMQAETITGRAIMLFGVVNALRRMLRRRKR
;
A
#
# COMPACT_ATOMS: atom_id res chain seq x y z
N MET A 1 39.58 8.39 -15.94
CA MET A 1 38.78 7.62 -14.94
C MET A 1 38.27 8.48 -13.77
N SER A 2 38.76 9.71 -13.56
CA SER A 2 38.25 10.63 -12.51
C SER A 2 36.95 11.36 -12.89
N THR A 3 36.78 11.71 -14.16
CA THR A 3 35.64 12.50 -14.65
C THR A 3 34.29 11.76 -14.62
N THR A 4 34.28 10.43 -14.80
CA THR A 4 33.06 9.61 -14.75
C THR A 4 32.54 9.40 -13.33
N LEU A 5 33.43 9.32 -12.34
CA LEU A 5 33.05 9.20 -10.93
C LEU A 5 32.47 10.52 -10.38
N ASP A 6 33.03 11.66 -10.76
CA ASP A 6 32.50 12.97 -10.39
C ASP A 6 31.15 13.25 -11.07
N ALA A 7 30.99 12.87 -12.34
CA ALA A 7 29.70 12.94 -13.02
C ALA A 7 28.65 12.07 -12.32
N ALA A 8 28.98 10.82 -11.96
CA ALA A 8 28.06 9.94 -11.23
C ALA A 8 27.67 10.50 -9.85
N ARG A 9 28.60 11.16 -9.14
CA ARG A 9 28.35 11.76 -7.83
C ARG A 9 27.46 13.00 -7.92
N VAL A 10 27.64 13.83 -8.96
CA VAL A 10 26.78 14.98 -9.25
C VAL A 10 25.38 14.53 -9.64
N TYR A 11 25.24 13.51 -10.51
CA TYR A 11 23.95 12.94 -10.88
C TYR A 11 23.21 12.33 -9.68
N ALA A 12 23.90 11.62 -8.79
CA ALA A 12 23.32 11.10 -7.57
C ALA A 12 22.78 12.22 -6.66
N ARG A 13 23.53 13.33 -6.54
CA ARG A 13 23.12 14.50 -5.75
C ARG A 13 21.90 15.20 -6.34
N ILE A 14 21.86 15.35 -7.67
CA ILE A 14 20.71 15.92 -8.40
C ILE A 14 19.47 15.02 -8.24
N ALA A 15 19.62 13.71 -8.34
CA ALA A 15 18.52 12.76 -8.14
C ALA A 15 17.91 12.84 -6.73
N VAL A 16 18.76 12.97 -5.70
CA VAL A 16 18.32 13.15 -4.30
C VAL A 16 17.64 14.51 -4.10
N LEU A 17 18.17 15.60 -4.65
CA LEU A 17 17.55 16.92 -4.58
C LEU A 17 16.18 16.94 -5.27
N ARG A 18 16.08 16.33 -6.46
CA ARG A 18 14.83 16.22 -7.22
C ARG A 18 13.76 15.48 -6.41
N ARG A 19 14.13 14.40 -5.72
CA ARG A 19 13.21 13.63 -4.88
C ARG A 19 12.71 14.42 -3.67
N LYS A 20 13.56 15.23 -3.04
CA LYS A 20 13.18 16.12 -1.93
C LYS A 20 12.22 17.23 -2.37
N LEU A 21 12.50 17.86 -3.52
CA LEU A 21 11.62 18.88 -4.08
C LEU A 21 10.25 18.33 -4.46
N LEU A 22 10.19 17.15 -5.08
CA LEU A 22 8.93 16.49 -5.41
C LEU A 22 8.11 16.13 -4.16
N LEU A 23 8.76 15.67 -3.09
CA LEU A 23 8.09 15.40 -1.81
C LEU A 23 7.56 16.67 -1.14
N GLN A 24 8.33 17.77 -1.16
CA GLN A 24 7.87 19.05 -0.64
C GLN A 24 6.71 19.62 -1.43
N GLN A 25 6.74 19.53 -2.77
CA GLN A 25 5.62 19.96 -3.62
C GLN A 25 4.38 19.10 -3.41
N ALA A 26 4.53 17.79 -3.24
CA ALA A 26 3.42 16.89 -2.90
C ALA A 26 2.81 17.28 -1.54
N ALA A 27 3.63 17.54 -0.53
CA ALA A 27 3.17 17.99 0.79
C ALA A 27 2.44 19.34 0.71
N GLN A 28 2.98 20.31 -0.02
CA GLN A 28 2.33 21.62 -0.22
C GLN A 28 0.99 21.47 -0.95
N ARG A 29 0.91 20.61 -1.97
CA ARG A 29 -0.35 20.32 -2.67
C ARG A 29 -1.38 19.67 -1.77
N ILE A 30 -0.97 18.76 -0.88
CA ILE A 30 -1.86 18.14 0.11
C ILE A 30 -2.40 19.19 1.07
N VAL A 31 -1.53 20.05 1.62
CA VAL A 31 -1.95 21.14 2.53
C VAL A 31 -2.89 22.10 1.82
N ALA A 32 -2.55 22.54 0.61
CA ALA A 32 -3.43 23.39 -0.19
C ALA A 32 -4.78 22.72 -0.49
N GLY A 33 -4.77 21.41 -0.78
CA GLY A 33 -5.97 20.61 -0.98
C GLY A 33 -6.85 20.56 0.27
N ILE A 34 -6.28 20.34 1.45
CA ILE A 34 -7.01 20.35 2.72
C ILE A 34 -7.60 21.73 3.00
N VAL A 35 -6.80 22.78 2.85
CA VAL A 35 -7.26 24.17 3.05
C VAL A 35 -8.41 24.50 2.10
N ALA A 36 -8.30 24.13 0.82
CA ALA A 36 -9.36 24.33 -0.16
C ALA A 36 -10.63 23.55 0.21
N LEU A 37 -10.49 22.32 0.69
CA LEU A 37 -11.63 21.49 1.10
C LEU A 37 -12.33 22.07 2.34
N VAL A 38 -11.58 22.56 3.32
CA VAL A 38 -12.14 23.26 4.50
C VAL A 38 -12.85 24.54 4.07
N ALA A 39 -12.23 25.35 3.22
CA ALA A 39 -12.85 26.57 2.70
C ALA A 39 -14.15 26.28 1.93
N LEU A 40 -14.16 25.20 1.14
CA LEU A 40 -15.34 24.76 0.41
C LEU A 40 -16.46 24.30 1.35
N LEU A 41 -16.14 23.54 2.40
CA LEU A 41 -17.13 23.15 3.41
C LEU A 41 -17.74 24.35 4.13
N ILE A 42 -16.92 25.33 4.49
CA ILE A 42 -17.37 26.58 5.11
C ILE A 42 -18.28 27.34 4.14
N ALA A 43 -17.84 27.56 2.90
CA ALA A 43 -18.62 28.25 1.87
C ALA A 43 -19.96 27.55 1.58
N MET A 44 -19.95 26.21 1.55
CA MET A 44 -21.14 25.38 1.37
C MET A 44 -22.13 25.54 2.54
N GLY A 45 -21.65 25.60 3.78
CA GLY A 45 -22.47 25.87 4.96
C GLY A 45 -23.12 27.25 4.91
N PHE A 46 -22.33 28.30 4.68
CA PHE A 46 -22.85 29.67 4.57
C PHE A 46 -23.78 29.85 3.37
N GLY A 47 -23.44 29.28 2.22
CA GLY A 47 -24.26 29.32 1.01
C GLY A 47 -25.61 28.64 1.21
N THR A 48 -25.64 27.47 1.85
CA THR A 48 -26.89 26.75 2.17
C THR A 48 -27.77 27.58 3.10
N ARG A 49 -27.19 28.24 4.11
CA ARG A 49 -27.95 29.10 5.03
C ARG A 49 -28.47 30.37 4.34
N ALA A 50 -27.65 31.01 3.51
CA ALA A 50 -28.06 32.19 2.74
C ALA A 50 -29.21 31.84 1.79
N LEU A 51 -29.11 30.71 1.10
CA LEU A 51 -30.15 30.20 0.23
C LEU A 51 -31.45 29.95 1.01
N TYR A 52 -31.38 29.29 2.16
CA TYR A 52 -32.54 29.12 3.05
C TYR A 52 -33.22 30.44 3.41
N LEU A 53 -32.46 31.42 3.87
CA LEU A 53 -33.02 32.73 4.24
C LEU A 53 -33.64 33.47 3.03
N ALA A 54 -33.14 33.25 1.82
CA ALA A 54 -33.70 33.83 0.61
C ALA A 54 -35.00 33.16 0.16
N LEU A 55 -35.15 31.85 0.37
CA LEU A 55 -36.33 31.08 -0.04
C LEU A 55 -37.48 31.10 0.98
N VAL A 56 -37.18 31.26 2.27
CA VAL A 56 -38.20 31.27 3.35
C VAL A 56 -39.32 32.30 3.12
N PRO A 57 -39.05 33.55 2.70
CA PRO A 57 -40.10 34.54 2.50
C PRO A 57 -41.14 34.15 1.43
N GLU A 58 -40.73 33.41 0.40
CA GLU A 58 -41.61 33.03 -0.72
C GLU A 58 -42.28 31.67 -0.51
N LEU A 59 -41.58 30.71 0.08
CA LEU A 59 -42.00 29.30 0.12
C LEU A 59 -42.31 28.78 1.52
N GLY A 60 -42.06 29.58 2.56
CA GLY A 60 -42.12 29.16 3.95
C GLY A 60 -41.00 28.18 4.32
N GLU A 61 -40.93 27.79 5.60
CA GLU A 61 -39.85 26.95 6.12
C GLU A 61 -39.83 25.55 5.51
N LEU A 62 -41.00 24.91 5.38
CA LEU A 62 -41.14 23.57 4.79
C LEU A 62 -40.81 23.55 3.30
N GLY A 63 -41.24 24.57 2.54
CA GLY A 63 -40.92 24.68 1.13
C GLY A 63 -39.43 24.93 0.89
N ALA A 64 -38.83 25.87 1.64
CA ALA A 64 -37.41 26.18 1.54
C ALA A 64 -36.51 24.98 1.90
N THR A 65 -36.85 24.25 2.98
CA THR A 65 -36.12 23.02 3.35
C THR A 65 -36.26 21.92 2.30
N ALA A 66 -37.45 21.72 1.72
CA ALA A 66 -37.67 20.74 0.66
C ALA A 66 -36.86 21.05 -0.60
N VAL A 67 -36.81 22.31 -1.04
CA VAL A 67 -36.02 22.75 -2.21
C VAL A 67 -34.53 22.53 -1.99
N ILE A 68 -34.01 22.95 -0.83
CA ILE A 68 -32.59 22.80 -0.49
C ILE A 68 -32.21 21.32 -0.35
N GLY A 69 -33.07 20.53 0.31
CA GLY A 69 -32.88 19.09 0.44
C GLY A 69 -32.87 18.39 -0.92
N GLY A 70 -33.81 18.74 -1.80
CA GLY A 70 -33.85 18.25 -3.18
C GLY A 70 -32.59 18.61 -3.97
N PHE A 71 -32.12 19.85 -3.86
CA PHE A 71 -30.87 20.29 -4.50
C PHE A 71 -29.67 19.46 -4.04
N TRP A 72 -29.51 19.26 -2.73
CA TRP A 72 -28.44 18.43 -2.18
C TRP A 72 -28.55 16.96 -2.57
N LEU A 73 -29.78 16.43 -2.67
CA LEU A 73 -30.02 15.07 -3.13
C LEU A 73 -29.55 14.87 -4.58
N VAL A 74 -29.86 15.82 -5.47
CA VAL A 74 -29.41 15.77 -6.87
C VAL A 74 -27.87 15.77 -6.94
N ILE A 75 -27.21 16.64 -6.16
CA ILE A 75 -25.75 16.68 -6.07
C ILE A 75 -25.19 15.33 -5.56
N ALA A 76 -25.79 14.77 -4.51
CA ALA A 76 -25.36 13.50 -3.93
C ALA A 76 -25.49 12.33 -4.93
N VAL A 77 -26.58 12.27 -5.69
CA VAL A 77 -26.79 11.27 -6.74
C VAL A 77 -25.75 11.43 -7.85
N ALA A 78 -25.53 12.66 -8.33
CA ALA A 78 -24.54 12.93 -9.37
C ALA A 78 -23.11 12.55 -8.92
N LEU A 79 -22.73 12.89 -7.69
CA LEU A 79 -21.46 12.49 -7.10
C LEU A 79 -21.36 10.98 -6.89
N GLY A 80 -22.45 10.32 -6.50
CA GLY A 80 -22.50 8.87 -6.36
C GLY A 80 -22.27 8.15 -7.69
N ILE A 81 -22.92 8.61 -8.76
CA ILE A 81 -22.69 8.12 -10.12
C ILE A 81 -21.25 8.39 -10.55
N TYR A 82 -20.75 9.61 -10.34
CA TYR A 82 -19.37 9.97 -10.66
C TYR A 82 -18.37 9.07 -9.94
N ALA A 83 -18.52 8.87 -8.63
CA ALA A 83 -17.66 8.02 -7.82
C ALA A 83 -17.71 6.55 -8.25
N ALA A 84 -18.88 6.05 -8.65
CA ALA A 84 -19.02 4.70 -9.21
C ALA A 84 -18.40 4.56 -10.61
N SER A 85 -18.43 5.63 -11.40
CA SER A 85 -17.86 5.67 -12.76
C SER A 85 -16.37 5.99 -12.81
N ALA A 86 -15.81 6.53 -11.72
CA ALA A 86 -14.41 6.91 -11.65
C ALA A 86 -13.53 5.64 -11.77
N PRO A 87 -12.69 5.52 -12.82
CA PRO A 87 -11.84 4.36 -12.99
C PRO A 87 -10.89 4.23 -11.79
N ARG A 88 -10.79 3.02 -11.22
CA ARG A 88 -9.74 2.68 -10.24
C ARG A 88 -8.40 3.17 -10.80
N SER A 89 -7.70 4.02 -10.06
CA SER A 89 -6.48 4.65 -10.57
C SER A 89 -5.50 3.57 -11.05
N GLN A 90 -4.85 3.80 -12.20
CA GLN A 90 -3.82 2.89 -12.71
C GLN A 90 -2.73 2.64 -11.67
N GLU A 91 -2.41 3.65 -10.84
CA GLU A 91 -1.48 3.53 -9.71
C GLU A 91 -1.95 2.53 -8.64
N LEU A 92 -3.26 2.46 -8.34
CA LEU A 92 -3.82 1.44 -7.43
C LEU A 92 -3.77 0.04 -8.04
N ALA A 93 -4.03 -0.07 -9.35
CA ALA A 93 -3.93 -1.34 -10.07
C ALA A 93 -2.48 -1.85 -10.15
N GLU A 94 -1.52 -0.95 -10.35
CA GLU A 94 -0.08 -1.26 -10.31
C GLU A 94 0.40 -1.63 -8.91
N LEU A 95 -0.06 -0.93 -7.86
CA LEU A 95 0.20 -1.31 -6.47
C LEU A 95 -0.36 -2.69 -6.13
N GLU A 96 -1.59 -2.99 -6.57
CA GLU A 96 -2.21 -4.30 -6.36
C GLU A 96 -1.46 -5.41 -7.10
N GLN A 97 -0.95 -5.13 -8.31
CA GLN A 97 -0.08 -6.06 -9.04
C GLN A 97 1.26 -6.27 -8.33
N MET A 98 1.88 -5.21 -7.81
CA MET A 98 3.13 -5.31 -7.05
C MET A 98 2.96 -6.08 -5.74
N GLU A 99 1.84 -5.90 -5.02
CA GLU A 99 1.51 -6.68 -3.83
C GLU A 99 1.30 -8.16 -4.14
N ARG A 100 0.60 -8.48 -5.24
CA ARG A 100 0.43 -9.87 -5.69
C ARG A 100 1.78 -10.51 -6.04
N GLN A 101 2.65 -9.79 -6.73
CA GLN A 101 4.00 -10.27 -7.05
C GLN A 101 4.87 -10.46 -5.80
N ALA A 102 4.76 -9.56 -4.81
CA ALA A 102 5.46 -9.69 -3.54
C ALA A 102 4.97 -10.90 -2.73
N ARG A 103 3.66 -11.17 -2.70
CA ARG A 103 3.08 -12.36 -2.07
C ARG A 103 3.59 -13.65 -2.72
N VAL A 104 3.55 -13.74 -4.05
CA VAL A 104 4.05 -14.91 -4.78
C VAL A 104 5.55 -15.14 -4.52
N ARG A 105 6.36 -14.09 -4.49
CA ARG A 105 7.80 -14.21 -4.14
C ARG A 105 8.01 -14.69 -2.71
N THR A 106 7.17 -14.25 -1.78
CA THR A 106 7.24 -14.64 -0.37
C THR A 106 6.82 -16.10 -0.18
N GLU A 107 5.74 -16.53 -0.83
CA GLU A 107 5.28 -17.92 -0.82
C GLU A 107 6.31 -18.86 -1.45
N ASN A 108 6.93 -18.47 -2.57
CA ASN A 108 8.00 -19.23 -3.20
C ASN A 108 9.25 -19.31 -2.30
N ALA A 109 9.61 -18.24 -1.61
CA ALA A 109 10.72 -18.24 -0.65
C ALA A 109 10.44 -19.16 0.56
N ILE A 110 9.22 -19.14 1.09
CA ILE A 110 8.79 -20.03 2.18
C ILE A 110 8.76 -21.49 1.70
N GLY A 111 8.27 -21.75 0.48
CA GLY A 111 8.27 -23.07 -0.14
C GLY A 111 9.67 -23.63 -0.35
N ALA A 112 10.60 -22.80 -0.86
CA ALA A 112 12.00 -23.17 -1.01
C ALA A 112 12.68 -23.43 0.34
N MET A 113 12.37 -22.64 1.37
CA MET A 113 12.90 -22.82 2.72
C MET A 113 12.36 -24.10 3.39
N ARG A 114 11.09 -24.44 3.18
CA ARG A 114 10.51 -25.72 3.63
C ARG A 114 11.10 -26.92 2.90
N ALA A 115 11.30 -26.82 1.58
CA ALA A 115 11.95 -27.86 0.79
C ALA A 115 13.41 -28.11 1.23
N ALA A 116 14.16 -27.03 1.50
CA ALA A 116 15.50 -27.11 2.06
C ALA A 116 15.50 -27.70 3.48
N GLY A 117 14.51 -27.34 4.31
CA GLY A 117 14.31 -27.92 5.65
C GLY A 117 14.05 -29.43 5.62
N MET A 118 13.16 -29.90 4.74
CA MET A 118 12.90 -31.33 4.54
C MET A 118 14.14 -32.09 4.04
N GLN A 119 14.93 -31.51 3.13
CA GLN A 119 16.18 -32.12 2.71
C GLN A 119 17.20 -32.21 3.85
N ALA A 120 17.35 -31.17 4.67
CA ALA A 120 18.22 -31.20 5.84
C ALA A 120 17.81 -32.28 6.85
N GLU A 121 16.51 -32.49 7.05
CA GLU A 121 15.97 -33.53 7.94
C GLU A 121 16.27 -34.95 7.42
N THR A 122 16.15 -35.18 6.11
CA THR A 122 16.51 -36.48 5.49
C THR A 122 18.01 -36.78 5.54
N ILE A 123 18.87 -35.76 5.37
CA ILE A 123 20.33 -35.91 5.47
C ILE A 123 20.72 -36.24 6.91
N THR A 124 20.11 -35.56 7.88
CA THR A 124 20.37 -35.78 9.31
C THR A 124 19.90 -37.17 9.75
N GLY A 125 18.72 -37.62 9.30
CA GLY A 125 18.21 -38.96 9.56
C GLY A 125 19.13 -40.07 9.01
N ARG A 126 19.69 -39.87 7.80
CA ARG A 126 20.69 -40.80 7.21
C ARG A 126 22.02 -40.78 7.96
N ALA A 127 22.49 -39.62 8.41
CA ALA A 127 23.72 -39.50 9.18
C ALA A 127 23.61 -40.24 10.53
N ILE A 128 22.48 -40.11 11.23
CA ILE A 128 22.25 -40.80 12.52
C ILE A 128 22.26 -42.32 12.35
N MET A 129 21.65 -42.85 11.29
CA MET A 129 21.71 -44.30 11.00
C MET A 129 23.13 -44.78 10.70
N LEU A 130 23.91 -44.04 9.91
CA LEU A 130 25.30 -44.39 9.63
C LEU A 130 26.16 -44.38 10.89
N PHE A 131 26.00 -43.39 11.76
CA PHE A 131 26.68 -43.37 13.06
C PHE A 131 26.25 -44.54 13.95
N GLY A 132 24.96 -44.89 13.97
CA GLY A 132 24.44 -46.04 14.70
C GLY A 132 25.06 -47.37 14.23
N VAL A 133 25.16 -47.57 12.92
CA VAL A 133 25.77 -48.77 12.31
C VAL A 133 27.27 -48.84 12.60
N VAL A 134 27.99 -47.73 12.46
CA VAL A 134 29.43 -47.68 12.76
C VAL A 134 29.70 -47.98 14.24
N ASN A 135 28.87 -47.46 15.15
CA ASN A 135 29.04 -47.70 16.58
C ASN A 135 28.68 -49.15 16.96
N ALA A 136 27.66 -49.73 16.33
CA ALA A 136 27.30 -51.14 16.48
C ALA A 136 28.41 -52.08 15.99
N LEU A 137 28.99 -51.79 14.81
CA LEU A 137 30.15 -52.52 14.26
C LEU A 137 31.37 -52.42 15.19
N ARG A 138 31.65 -51.22 15.72
CA ARG A 138 32.74 -51.00 16.69
C ARG A 138 32.54 -51.81 17.97
N ARG A 139 31.29 -51.97 18.42
CA ARG A 139 30.93 -52.77 19.59
C ARG A 139 31.09 -54.27 19.35
N MET A 140 30.73 -54.77 18.17
CA MET A 140 30.96 -56.17 17.77
C MET A 140 32.45 -56.49 17.64
N LEU A 141 33.23 -55.62 17.00
CA LEU A 141 34.68 -55.81 16.86
C LEU A 141 35.42 -55.82 18.21
N ARG A 142 34.98 -55.00 19.18
CA ARG A 142 35.52 -55.02 20.55
C ARG A 142 35.18 -56.30 21.32
N ARG A 143 34.03 -56.92 21.06
CA ARG A 143 33.66 -58.21 21.66
C ARG A 143 34.45 -59.39 21.11
N ARG A 144 34.89 -59.31 19.85
CA ARG A 144 35.69 -60.36 19.19
C ARG A 144 37.18 -60.34 19.55
N LYS A 145 37.61 -59.36 20.35
CA LYS A 145 39.01 -59.18 20.80
C LYS A 145 39.20 -59.52 22.29
N ARG A 146 38.18 -60.12 22.92
CA ARG A 146 38.26 -60.80 24.23
C ARG A 146 38.12 -62.29 24.02
#